data_AF-A0A3G2KX07-F1
#
_entry.id   AF-A0A3G2KX07-F1
#
_cell.length_a   1.000
_cell.length_b   1.000
_cell.length_c   1.000
_cell.angle_alpha   90.00
_cell.angle_beta   90.00
_cell.angle_gamma   90.00
#
_symmetry.space_group_name_H-M   'P 1'
#
loop_
_entity.id
_entity.type
_entity.pdbx_description
1 polymer ?
#
loop_
_entity_poly.entity_id
_entity_poly.type
_entity_poly.pdbx_seq_one_letter_code
_entity_poly.pdbx_strand_id
1 'polypeptide(L)'
;MFSVLSKCNALIARKTVSTTVLRYYASKGFDQHLSFTCNTLKALAISSDNKNVFSYQQKRHSVSGFFNKHSAQEIWKSVSSVSAAGRKRGRGKIRGKKVIRDLNKGQVIGIGTANIRWPGLSAPIIRGRELVERQQLPEDKSIQENLYKLRDSLKRGRRLRVSPIDRGWSGGHAGGRKIGPPDPIGELTFEGFDTVILEQKIVFHTTKKFGRQRSVSSFVLTGNKNGLIGFGLAKAQDGKTAMKKAKNRAGQKLMYIERYDEHTVLHDFYTRFANSKVYVWKKPKGYGLVCHRVLKSICEMAGITDLYAKVEGGDAIQNITQSFILGLLRQKTYKELSEETGMHIVEMSPQHNYFPKVLSSPTNPVHSADEVPNFNLYVYDNKVFHFKKKWPPTWTKSRLYPIMVRKQENVRSHFDTRIMLKAEYGELRSFLTDEYPECKPFLPPWTKSIKEAKAKEENEENNV
;
A
#
# COMPACT_ATOMS: atom_id res chain seq x y z
N MET A 1 20.13 -45.95 39.43
CA MET A 1 21.27 -45.15 38.96
C MET A 1 20.77 -43.72 38.81
N PHE A 2 20.89 -42.90 39.86
CA PHE A 2 22.03 -41.99 40.08
C PHE A 2 22.27 -41.09 38.86
N SER A 3 21.80 -39.84 38.93
CA SER A 3 22.65 -38.63 39.11
C SER A 3 23.01 -38.03 37.73
N VAL A 4 22.99 -36.72 37.43
CA VAL A 4 23.47 -35.52 38.12
C VAL A 4 22.81 -34.32 37.39
N LEU A 5 21.85 -33.58 37.97
CA LEU A 5 22.02 -32.30 38.69
C LEU A 5 23.08 -31.31 38.15
N SER A 6 22.63 -30.09 37.87
CA SER A 6 23.26 -28.83 38.33
C SER A 6 23.65 -27.80 37.25
N LYS A 7 22.78 -26.78 37.18
CA LYS A 7 23.04 -25.33 37.26
C LYS A 7 23.97 -24.67 36.22
N CYS A 8 23.41 -23.66 35.56
CA CYS A 8 23.77 -22.27 35.88
C CYS A 8 22.73 -21.26 35.34
N ASN A 9 22.11 -20.55 36.28
CA ASN A 9 21.34 -19.32 36.10
C ASN A 9 22.28 -18.12 36.27
N ALA A 10 22.18 -17.11 35.39
CA ALA A 10 22.31 -15.67 35.68
C ALA A 10 22.26 -14.91 34.32
N LEU A 11 21.14 -14.30 33.89
CA LEU A 11 20.64 -12.97 34.25
C LEU A 11 21.69 -11.85 34.08
N ILE A 12 21.48 -10.93 33.12
CA ILE A 12 21.30 -9.48 33.34
C ILE A 12 21.35 -8.69 32.00
N ALA A 13 20.22 -8.03 31.76
CA ALA A 13 19.94 -6.82 30.99
C ALA A 13 21.01 -6.19 30.07
N ARG A 14 20.62 -5.92 28.81
CA ARG A 14 21.07 -4.73 28.07
C ARG A 14 19.86 -3.95 27.55
N LYS A 15 19.60 -2.85 28.26
CA LYS A 15 18.69 -1.77 27.88
C LYS A 15 19.29 -0.96 26.72
N THR A 16 18.38 -0.51 25.88
CA THR A 16 18.43 0.64 24.97
C THR A 16 18.89 1.93 25.66
N VAL A 17 19.85 2.67 25.10
CA VAL A 17 19.91 4.15 25.20
C VAL A 17 20.54 4.78 23.93
N SER A 18 19.68 5.55 23.24
CA SER A 18 19.90 6.85 22.58
C SER A 18 21.33 7.38 22.40
N THR A 19 21.75 7.50 21.14
CA THR A 19 22.88 8.33 20.70
C THR A 19 22.42 9.74 20.38
N THR A 20 22.36 10.59 21.40
CA THR A 20 22.33 12.05 21.20
C THR A 20 23.05 12.71 22.36
N VAL A 21 23.76 13.81 22.07
CA VAL A 21 24.58 14.64 22.96
C VAL A 21 26.04 14.18 23.10
N LEU A 22 26.91 14.79 22.28
CA LEU A 22 28.23 15.35 22.63
C LEU A 22 28.97 15.74 21.34
N ARG A 23 28.59 16.89 20.78
CA ARG A 23 29.47 17.71 19.94
C ARG A 23 29.55 19.06 20.62
N TYR A 24 30.54 19.20 21.49
CA TYR A 24 30.97 20.50 21.97
C TYR A 24 32.47 20.42 22.26
N TYR A 25 33.21 21.36 21.65
CA TYR A 25 34.62 21.70 21.83
C TYR A 25 35.71 20.70 21.43
N ALA A 26 36.34 20.97 20.28
CA ALA A 26 37.78 20.74 20.07
C ALA A 26 38.30 21.65 18.94
N SER A 27 38.61 22.91 19.28
CA SER A 27 39.48 23.78 18.48
C SER A 27 40.41 24.51 19.45
N LYS A 28 41.72 24.36 19.23
CA LYS A 28 42.92 24.91 19.92
C LYS A 28 43.85 23.69 20.07
N GLY A 29 44.84 23.47 19.21
CA GLY A 29 45.93 24.37 18.86
C GLY A 29 47.09 24.03 19.78
N PHE A 30 48.21 23.52 19.23
CA PHE A 30 49.58 23.66 19.76
C PHE A 30 50.52 22.84 18.86
N ASP A 31 51.29 23.54 18.03
CA ASP A 31 52.47 23.00 17.35
C ASP A 31 53.64 23.00 18.35
N GLN A 32 54.37 21.88 18.42
CA GLN A 32 55.70 21.83 19.02
C GLN A 32 56.68 21.15 18.07
N HIS A 33 57.82 21.83 17.96
CA HIS A 33 59.04 21.55 17.23
C HIS A 33 59.55 20.11 17.27
N LEU A 34 60.15 19.68 16.15
CA LEU A 34 61.32 18.81 16.15
C LEU A 34 62.26 19.23 15.02
N SER A 35 63.35 19.86 15.44
CA SER A 35 64.53 20.25 14.68
C SER A 35 65.49 19.06 14.52
N PHE A 36 65.98 18.82 13.31
CA PHE A 36 67.26 18.14 13.08
C PHE A 36 68.10 18.97 12.10
N THR A 37 69.02 19.71 12.72
CA THR A 37 70.41 19.98 12.32
C THR A 37 70.80 19.89 10.83
N CYS A 38 71.27 21.01 10.29
CA CYS A 38 72.61 21.04 9.70
C CYS A 38 73.21 22.45 9.88
N ASN A 39 74.20 22.52 10.76
CA ASN A 39 75.13 23.63 10.87
C ASN A 39 76.19 23.46 9.78
N THR A 40 76.45 24.50 8.98
CA THR A 40 77.80 24.96 8.61
C THR A 40 77.71 26.18 7.69
N LEU A 41 77.95 27.36 8.27
CA LEU A 41 78.79 28.47 7.79
C LEU A 41 78.23 29.81 8.28
N LYS A 42 78.78 30.26 9.41
CA LYS A 42 78.87 31.67 9.78
C LYS A 42 79.79 32.35 8.77
N ALA A 43 79.36 33.49 8.21
CA ALA A 43 80.04 34.78 8.34
C ALA A 43 79.52 35.78 7.29
N LEU A 44 79.50 37.05 7.69
CA LEU A 44 79.37 38.29 6.91
C LEU A 44 77.95 38.75 6.59
N ALA A 45 77.40 39.48 7.56
CA ALA A 45 76.48 40.57 7.30
C ALA A 45 77.24 41.70 6.58
N ILE A 46 76.90 41.97 5.32
CA ILE A 46 77.20 43.23 4.63
C ILE A 46 75.95 43.61 3.82
N SER A 47 75.44 44.79 4.16
CA SER A 47 74.63 45.76 3.40
C SER A 47 73.82 45.33 2.18
N SER A 48 72.55 45.77 2.18
CA SER A 48 71.80 46.32 1.03
C SER A 48 72.13 45.77 -0.36
N ASP A 49 71.17 45.05 -0.97
CA ASP A 49 70.63 45.50 -2.25
C ASP A 49 69.42 44.69 -2.72
N ASN A 50 68.49 45.42 -3.31
CA ASN A 50 67.29 44.93 -3.97
C ASN A 50 67.58 43.74 -4.89
N LYS A 51 67.17 42.54 -4.46
CA LYS A 51 67.00 41.40 -5.38
C LYS A 51 65.53 41.03 -5.40
N ASN A 52 64.90 41.41 -6.50
CA ASN A 52 63.57 40.97 -6.92
C ASN A 52 63.43 39.45 -6.70
N VAL A 53 62.76 39.07 -5.63
CA VAL A 53 62.26 37.71 -5.47
C VAL A 53 61.11 37.58 -6.47
N PHE A 54 61.44 37.12 -7.68
CA PHE A 54 60.43 36.65 -8.62
C PHE A 54 59.70 35.49 -7.95
N SER A 55 58.52 35.77 -7.40
CA SER A 55 57.56 34.73 -7.09
C SER A 55 57.30 33.98 -8.38
N TYR A 56 57.75 32.74 -8.49
CA TYR A 56 57.27 31.82 -9.52
C TYR A 56 55.79 31.55 -9.21
N GLN A 57 54.92 32.48 -9.61
CA GLN A 57 53.52 32.14 -9.81
C GLN A 57 53.51 31.09 -10.91
N GLN A 58 53.28 29.85 -10.52
CA GLN A 58 52.97 28.78 -11.45
C GLN A 58 51.64 29.15 -12.12
N LYS A 59 51.70 29.99 -13.16
CA LYS A 59 50.59 30.20 -14.10
C LYS A 59 50.41 28.85 -14.76
N ARG A 60 49.49 28.04 -14.24
CA ARG A 60 48.91 26.94 -15.00
C ARG A 60 48.21 27.62 -16.18
N HIS A 61 48.91 27.74 -17.30
CA HIS A 61 48.28 28.05 -18.56
C HIS A 61 47.16 27.04 -18.72
N SER A 62 45.91 27.50 -18.64
CA SER A 62 44.77 26.63 -18.90
C SER A 62 44.97 26.09 -20.31
N VAL A 63 45.24 24.79 -20.43
CA VAL A 63 45.32 24.10 -21.73
C VAL A 63 43.91 23.95 -22.32
N SER A 64 43.05 24.96 -22.17
CA SER A 64 41.70 25.02 -22.70
C SER A 64 41.68 25.97 -23.90
N GLY A 65 42.35 25.57 -24.99
CA GLY A 65 42.14 26.17 -26.30
C GLY A 65 40.73 25.86 -26.83
N PHE A 66 40.30 26.57 -27.87
CA PHE A 66 39.01 26.31 -28.54
C PHE A 66 38.89 24.84 -29.00
N PHE A 67 39.97 24.28 -29.55
CA PHE A 67 40.04 22.90 -30.03
C PHE A 67 40.01 21.83 -28.92
N ASN A 68 40.22 22.23 -27.66
CA ASN A 68 40.14 21.33 -26.50
C ASN A 68 38.77 21.40 -25.80
N LYS A 69 37.77 22.05 -26.41
CA LYS A 69 36.39 22.11 -25.88
C LYS A 69 35.62 20.88 -26.33
N HIS A 70 35.01 20.20 -25.36
CA HIS A 70 34.15 19.04 -25.60
C HIS A 70 32.68 19.42 -25.67
N SER A 71 31.90 18.56 -26.32
CA SER A 71 30.43 18.72 -26.32
C SER A 71 29.86 18.58 -24.92
N ALA A 72 28.72 19.23 -24.65
CA ALA A 72 28.04 19.13 -23.37
C ALA A 72 27.70 17.67 -23.00
N GLN A 73 27.40 16.83 -23.99
CA GLN A 73 27.10 15.41 -23.80
C GLN A 73 28.30 14.64 -23.25
N GLU A 74 29.50 14.88 -23.79
CA GLU A 74 30.76 14.27 -23.33
C GLU A 74 31.12 14.71 -21.91
N ILE A 75 30.98 16.01 -21.63
CA ILE A 75 31.22 16.57 -20.29
C ILE A 75 30.24 15.95 -19.27
N TRP A 76 28.95 15.88 -19.60
CA TRP A 76 27.97 15.27 -18.69
C TRP A 76 28.19 13.77 -18.55
N LYS A 77 28.61 13.08 -19.61
CA LYS A 77 28.97 11.66 -19.55
C LYS A 77 30.14 11.43 -18.60
N SER A 78 31.20 12.24 -18.66
CA SER A 78 32.34 12.09 -17.76
C SER A 78 31.96 12.35 -16.29
N VAL A 79 31.17 13.40 -16.01
CA VAL A 79 30.75 13.78 -14.65
C VAL A 79 29.73 12.83 -14.02
N SER A 80 28.83 12.26 -14.83
CA SER A 80 27.73 11.41 -14.36
C SER A 80 28.02 9.91 -14.43
N SER A 81 28.99 9.51 -15.25
CA SER A 81 29.37 8.10 -15.38
C SER A 81 29.96 7.56 -14.08
N VAL A 82 29.77 6.26 -13.90
CA VAL A 82 30.41 5.50 -12.84
C VAL A 82 31.42 4.57 -13.52
N SER A 83 32.53 4.28 -12.85
CA SER A 83 33.47 3.25 -13.33
C SER A 83 32.73 1.96 -13.69
N ALA A 84 33.22 1.21 -14.68
CA ALA A 84 32.57 -0.03 -15.12
C ALA A 84 32.35 -1.01 -13.95
N ALA A 85 33.30 -1.09 -13.03
CA ALA A 85 33.18 -1.86 -11.79
C ALA A 85 32.07 -1.33 -10.86
N GLY A 86 31.97 -0.01 -10.71
CA GLY A 86 30.93 0.61 -9.90
C GLY A 86 29.52 0.44 -10.49
N ARG A 87 29.37 0.51 -11.81
CA ARG A 87 28.10 0.26 -12.51
C ARG A 87 27.66 -1.21 -12.38
N LYS A 88 28.60 -2.17 -12.49
CA LYS A 88 28.29 -3.60 -12.42
C LYS A 88 27.92 -4.08 -11.00
N ARG A 89 28.59 -3.57 -9.96
CA ARG A 89 28.48 -4.08 -8.59
C ARG A 89 27.81 -3.13 -7.59
N GLY A 90 27.42 -1.93 -8.01
CA GLY A 90 26.73 -0.97 -7.14
C GLY A 90 27.60 -0.41 -6.01
N ARG A 91 28.90 -0.19 -6.26
CA ARG A 91 29.84 0.36 -5.26
C ARG A 91 29.62 1.84 -4.95
N GLY A 92 28.88 2.55 -5.80
CA GLY A 92 28.57 3.98 -5.64
C GLY A 92 27.36 4.23 -4.74
N LYS A 93 27.47 5.20 -3.83
CA LYS A 93 26.34 5.67 -3.02
C LYS A 93 25.39 6.51 -3.90
N ILE A 94 24.08 6.32 -3.73
CA ILE A 94 23.05 7.10 -4.45
C ILE A 94 22.96 8.53 -3.91
N ARG A 95 23.28 8.74 -2.63
CA ARG A 95 23.29 10.06 -1.99
C ARG A 95 24.38 10.93 -2.63
N GLY A 96 24.01 12.12 -3.11
CA GLY A 96 24.92 13.05 -3.77
C GLY A 96 25.11 12.81 -5.27
N LYS A 97 24.32 11.92 -5.90
CA LYS A 97 24.34 11.74 -7.36
C LYS A 97 24.05 13.09 -8.05
N LYS A 98 24.98 13.53 -8.91
CA LYS A 98 24.80 14.71 -9.76
C LYS A 98 23.75 14.40 -10.83
N VAL A 99 22.74 15.28 -10.93
CA VAL A 99 21.70 15.20 -11.95
C VAL A 99 22.16 15.99 -13.16
N ILE A 100 22.03 15.39 -14.35
CA ILE A 100 22.33 16.04 -15.62
C ILE A 100 21.39 17.25 -15.77
N ARG A 101 21.95 18.41 -16.07
CA ARG A 101 21.18 19.63 -16.36
C ARG A 101 21.42 20.04 -17.79
N ASP A 102 20.34 20.29 -18.52
CA ASP A 102 20.42 20.86 -19.84
C ASP A 102 20.70 22.37 -19.73
N LEU A 103 21.80 22.83 -20.34
CA LEU A 103 22.24 24.22 -20.32
C LEU A 103 21.63 25.03 -21.47
N ASN A 104 21.14 24.36 -22.51
CA ASN A 104 20.54 25.01 -23.68
C ASN A 104 19.09 25.45 -23.40
N LYS A 105 18.45 24.86 -22.38
CA LYS A 105 17.08 25.17 -22.00
C LYS A 105 16.97 26.60 -21.46
N GLY A 106 16.19 27.44 -22.15
CA GLY A 106 15.97 28.84 -21.78
C GLY A 106 16.94 29.83 -22.42
N GLN A 107 17.79 29.38 -23.35
CA GLN A 107 18.61 30.24 -24.20
C GLN A 107 17.91 30.46 -25.56
N VAL A 108 18.02 31.67 -26.09
CA VAL A 108 17.47 32.04 -27.40
C VAL A 108 18.64 32.39 -28.32
N ILE A 109 18.58 31.93 -29.56
CA ILE A 109 19.62 32.18 -30.57
C ILE A 109 19.68 33.69 -30.85
N GLY A 110 20.89 34.25 -30.88
CA GLY A 110 21.10 35.69 -31.10
C GLY A 110 21.06 36.55 -29.84
N ILE A 111 20.80 35.97 -28.65
CA ILE A 111 20.92 36.68 -27.37
C ILE A 111 22.26 36.34 -26.72
N GLY A 112 23.06 37.36 -26.40
CA GLY A 112 24.37 37.22 -25.77
C GLY A 112 24.58 38.21 -24.63
N THR A 113 25.83 38.30 -24.13
CA THR A 113 26.22 39.30 -23.13
C THR A 113 26.22 40.71 -23.72
N ALA A 114 26.63 40.84 -24.99
CA ALA A 114 26.44 42.06 -25.75
C ALA A 114 24.97 42.17 -26.16
N ASN A 115 24.31 43.26 -25.76
CA ASN A 115 22.91 43.53 -26.10
C ASN A 115 22.82 44.00 -27.57
N ILE A 116 23.01 43.07 -28.50
CA ILE A 116 22.95 43.34 -29.94
C ILE A 116 21.65 42.76 -30.49
N ARG A 117 20.94 43.60 -31.24
CA ARG A 117 19.75 43.21 -31.97
C ARG A 117 20.13 42.75 -33.37
N TRP A 118 20.06 41.44 -33.57
CA TRP A 118 20.28 40.76 -34.84
C TRP A 118 18.96 40.61 -35.62
N PRO A 119 18.83 41.24 -36.80
CA PRO A 119 17.68 41.00 -37.68
C PRO A 119 17.68 39.55 -38.17
N GLY A 120 16.52 38.91 -38.12
CA GLY A 120 16.34 37.48 -38.45
C GLY A 120 16.62 36.49 -37.32
N LEU A 121 17.27 36.90 -36.23
CA LEU A 121 17.54 36.03 -35.07
C LEU A 121 16.80 36.51 -33.81
N SER A 122 17.24 37.65 -33.27
CA SER A 122 16.66 38.25 -32.05
C SER A 122 15.47 39.17 -32.35
N ALA A 123 15.37 39.64 -33.59
CA ALA A 123 14.34 40.57 -34.05
C ALA A 123 13.90 40.23 -35.47
N PRO A 124 12.67 40.61 -35.87
CA PRO A 124 12.22 40.41 -37.25
C PRO A 124 13.07 41.25 -38.22
N ILE A 125 13.22 40.76 -39.45
CA ILE A 125 13.97 41.43 -40.53
C ILE A 125 13.28 42.74 -40.95
N ILE A 126 11.95 42.78 -40.93
CA ILE A 126 11.15 43.94 -41.29
C ILE A 126 10.30 44.33 -40.08
N ARG A 127 10.26 45.62 -39.74
CA ARG A 127 9.27 46.19 -38.81
C ARG A 127 8.48 47.27 -39.52
N GLY A 128 7.21 47.01 -39.80
CA GLY A 128 6.37 47.92 -40.59
C GLY A 128 6.83 47.96 -42.05
N ARG A 129 7.32 49.11 -42.52
CA ARG A 129 7.86 49.31 -43.88
C ARG A 129 9.39 49.39 -43.93
N GLU A 130 10.05 49.33 -42.79
CA GLU A 130 11.50 49.54 -42.66
C GLU A 130 12.24 48.23 -42.43
N LEU A 131 13.38 48.10 -43.12
CA LEU A 131 14.34 47.03 -42.90
C LEU A 131 15.06 47.27 -41.57
N VAL A 132 15.05 46.27 -40.69
CA VAL A 132 15.72 46.37 -39.39
C VAL A 132 17.20 46.13 -39.56
N GLU A 133 18.01 47.13 -39.23
CA GLU A 133 19.46 47.02 -39.22
C GLU A 133 19.99 46.43 -37.90
N ARG A 134 21.24 45.96 -37.93
CA ARG A 134 21.96 45.51 -36.74
C ARG A 134 22.21 46.72 -35.83
N GLN A 135 21.66 46.69 -34.63
CA GLN A 135 21.81 47.76 -33.64
C GLN A 135 22.35 47.22 -32.33
N GLN A 136 23.35 47.89 -31.75
CA GLN A 136 23.80 47.63 -30.38
C GLN A 136 22.98 48.52 -29.44
N LEU A 137 22.22 47.89 -28.56
CA LEU A 137 21.42 48.57 -27.55
C LEU A 137 22.25 48.79 -26.28
N PRO A 138 21.87 49.76 -25.42
CA PRO A 138 22.45 49.90 -24.09
C PRO A 138 22.25 48.63 -23.25
N GLU A 139 23.08 48.44 -22.22
CA GLU A 139 23.02 47.24 -21.40
C GLU A 139 21.76 47.20 -20.50
N ASP A 140 20.85 46.27 -20.81
CA ASP A 140 19.63 46.07 -20.03
C ASP A 140 19.80 44.97 -18.98
N LYS A 141 20.01 45.36 -17.71
CA LYS A 141 20.16 44.42 -16.58
C LYS A 141 18.93 43.51 -16.38
N SER A 142 17.76 43.95 -16.81
CA SER A 142 16.49 43.23 -16.70
C SER A 142 16.50 41.87 -17.42
N ILE A 143 17.19 41.76 -18.55
CA ILE A 143 17.31 40.51 -19.33
C ILE A 143 18.02 39.45 -18.49
N GLN A 144 19.14 39.83 -17.87
CA GLN A 144 19.92 38.95 -17.02
C GLN A 144 19.13 38.53 -15.76
N GLU A 145 18.40 39.46 -15.14
CA GLU A 145 17.51 39.16 -14.02
C GLU A 145 16.40 38.18 -14.39
N ASN A 146 15.78 38.35 -15.56
CA ASN A 146 14.75 37.44 -16.07
C ASN A 146 15.31 36.04 -16.35
N LEU A 147 16.52 35.95 -16.91
CA LEU A 147 17.23 34.67 -17.07
C LEU A 147 17.52 34.02 -15.70
N TYR A 148 17.89 34.78 -14.68
CA TYR A 148 18.08 34.24 -13.33
C TYR A 148 16.77 33.78 -12.69
N LYS A 149 15.68 34.53 -12.84
CA LYS A 149 14.35 34.12 -12.38
C LYS A 149 13.91 32.81 -13.04
N LEU A 150 14.14 32.67 -14.35
CA LEU A 150 13.86 31.46 -15.12
C LEU A 150 14.74 30.28 -14.67
N ARG A 151 16.04 30.51 -14.45
CA ARG A 151 16.94 29.50 -13.89
C ARG A 151 16.46 29.00 -12.53
N ASP A 152 16.06 29.91 -11.65
CA ASP A 152 15.67 29.59 -10.28
C ASP A 152 14.26 28.97 -10.20
N SER A 153 13.38 29.26 -11.15
CA SER A 153 12.13 28.51 -11.32
C SER A 153 12.39 27.06 -11.76
N LEU A 154 13.30 26.84 -12.72
CA LEU A 154 13.68 25.51 -13.19
C LEU A 154 14.46 24.69 -12.15
N LYS A 155 15.26 25.35 -11.29
CA LYS A 155 16.03 24.71 -10.23
C LYS A 155 15.13 24.10 -9.13
N ARG A 156 13.87 24.55 -9.01
CA ARG A 156 12.87 24.06 -8.05
C ARG A 156 12.23 22.71 -8.43
N GLY A 157 12.99 21.81 -9.05
CA GLY A 157 12.62 20.40 -9.19
C GLY A 157 12.58 19.70 -7.83
N ARG A 158 11.56 19.98 -7.02
CA ARG A 158 11.31 19.24 -5.77
C ARG A 158 11.08 17.79 -6.16
N ARG A 159 11.73 16.85 -5.44
CA ARG A 159 11.29 15.45 -5.49
C ARG A 159 9.82 15.44 -5.11
N LEU A 160 8.93 15.11 -6.04
CA LEU A 160 7.52 14.94 -5.76
C LEU A 160 7.41 13.87 -4.66
N ARG A 161 7.09 14.30 -3.44
CA ARG A 161 6.70 13.37 -2.39
C ARG A 161 5.34 12.83 -2.83
N VAL A 162 5.21 11.51 -2.84
CA VAL A 162 3.92 10.86 -3.11
C VAL A 162 2.92 11.42 -2.09
N SER A 163 1.73 11.80 -2.55
CA SER A 163 0.69 12.31 -1.66
C SER A 163 0.32 11.24 -0.61
N PRO A 164 -0.16 11.61 0.58
CA PRO A 164 -0.63 10.63 1.55
C PRO A 164 -1.80 9.76 1.08
N ILE A 165 -2.48 10.15 0.00
CA ILE A 165 -3.59 9.41 -0.62
C ILE A 165 -3.04 8.37 -1.60
N ASP A 166 -2.02 8.74 -2.37
CA ASP A 166 -1.39 7.85 -3.36
C ASP A 166 -0.35 6.90 -2.75
N ARG A 167 -0.03 7.07 -1.46
CA ARG A 167 0.88 6.17 -0.76
C ARG A 167 0.16 4.85 -0.44
N GLY A 168 0.90 3.75 -0.54
CA GLY A 168 0.40 2.45 -0.10
C GLY A 168 0.41 2.30 1.42
N TRP A 169 0.62 1.08 1.92
CA TRP A 169 0.57 0.78 3.35
C TRP A 169 1.64 1.51 4.18
N SER A 170 2.79 1.85 3.57
CA SER A 170 3.86 2.60 4.24
C SER A 170 4.64 3.45 3.25
N GLY A 171 5.13 4.61 3.67
CA GLY A 171 5.56 5.69 2.76
C GLY A 171 6.61 5.30 1.71
N GLY A 172 7.68 4.61 2.11
CA GLY A 172 8.77 4.22 1.18
C GLY A 172 8.54 2.91 0.42
N HIS A 173 7.52 2.14 0.79
CA HIS A 173 7.26 0.82 0.20
C HIS A 173 6.19 0.91 -0.87
N ALA A 174 6.32 0.08 -1.89
CA ALA A 174 5.34 0.02 -2.97
C ALA A 174 4.06 -0.76 -2.60
N GLY A 175 4.10 -1.60 -1.56
CA GLY A 175 2.96 -2.40 -1.13
C GLY A 175 1.73 -1.55 -0.77
N GLY A 176 0.57 -1.92 -1.29
CA GLY A 176 -0.69 -1.20 -1.17
C GLY A 176 -0.87 -0.03 -2.16
N ARG A 177 0.12 0.28 -3.01
CA ARG A 177 -0.01 1.35 -4.00
C ARG A 177 -0.82 0.87 -5.21
N LYS A 178 -1.75 1.71 -5.68
CA LYS A 178 -2.48 1.53 -6.93
C LYS A 178 -1.63 1.98 -8.13
N ILE A 179 -1.58 1.17 -9.20
CA ILE A 179 -0.85 1.48 -10.44
C ILE A 179 -1.80 1.94 -11.56
N GLY A 180 -3.04 1.46 -11.55
CA GLY A 180 -4.02 1.62 -12.65
C GLY A 180 -4.26 0.32 -13.41
N PRO A 181 -5.11 0.31 -14.46
CA PRO A 181 -5.52 -0.89 -15.18
C PRO A 181 -4.36 -1.59 -15.91
N PRO A 182 -4.47 -2.91 -16.19
CA PRO A 182 -3.55 -3.62 -17.08
C PRO A 182 -3.53 -3.01 -18.49
N ASP A 183 -2.43 -3.23 -19.23
CA ASP A 183 -2.33 -2.71 -20.59
C ASP A 183 -3.30 -3.50 -21.52
N PRO A 184 -3.93 -2.86 -22.51
CA PRO A 184 -4.85 -3.53 -23.43
C PRO A 184 -4.15 -4.60 -24.26
N ILE A 185 -4.89 -5.66 -24.62
CA ILE A 185 -4.40 -6.78 -25.45
C ILE A 185 -5.25 -6.82 -26.72
N GLY A 186 -4.72 -6.33 -27.84
CA GLY A 186 -5.49 -6.18 -29.07
C GLY A 186 -6.64 -5.19 -28.87
N GLU A 187 -7.88 -5.64 -29.09
CA GLU A 187 -9.10 -4.85 -28.89
C GLU A 187 -9.64 -4.92 -27.45
N LEU A 188 -9.14 -5.84 -26.61
CA LEU A 188 -9.60 -6.00 -25.23
C LEU A 188 -9.05 -4.87 -24.34
N THR A 189 -9.94 -3.96 -23.94
CA THR A 189 -9.68 -2.93 -22.92
C THR A 189 -10.09 -3.42 -21.54
N PHE A 190 -9.33 -3.04 -20.52
CA PHE A 190 -9.60 -3.41 -19.12
C PHE A 190 -10.19 -2.21 -18.37
N GLU A 191 -11.36 -1.76 -18.82
CA GLU A 191 -12.08 -0.66 -18.18
C GLU A 191 -12.64 -1.10 -16.83
N GLY A 192 -12.59 -0.21 -15.83
CA GLY A 192 -13.01 -0.51 -14.46
C GLY A 192 -12.04 -1.38 -13.64
N PHE A 193 -10.94 -1.85 -14.22
CA PHE A 193 -9.93 -2.60 -13.48
C PHE A 193 -8.94 -1.69 -12.75
N ASP A 194 -8.73 -1.95 -11.47
CA ASP A 194 -7.64 -1.39 -10.68
C ASP A 194 -6.58 -2.46 -10.43
N THR A 195 -5.31 -2.03 -10.31
CA THR A 195 -4.23 -2.93 -9.89
C THR A 195 -3.48 -2.40 -8.68
N VAL A 196 -3.25 -3.29 -7.71
CA VAL A 196 -2.60 -3.02 -6.42
C VAL A 196 -1.37 -3.90 -6.28
N ILE A 197 -0.27 -3.29 -5.82
CA ILE A 197 0.96 -4.03 -5.50
C ILE A 197 0.81 -4.68 -4.14
N LEU A 198 0.91 -6.01 -4.05
CA LEU A 198 0.88 -6.72 -2.77
C LEU A 198 2.28 -6.81 -2.14
N GLU A 199 3.29 -7.18 -2.94
CA GLU A 199 4.67 -7.29 -2.48
C GLU A 199 5.63 -6.85 -3.59
N GLN A 200 6.63 -6.05 -3.24
CA GLN A 200 7.76 -5.79 -4.12
C GLN A 200 9.05 -6.01 -3.35
N LYS A 201 9.82 -7.03 -3.75
CA LYS A 201 11.07 -7.40 -3.10
C LYS A 201 12.23 -7.44 -4.08
N ILE A 202 13.41 -7.08 -3.58
CA ILE A 202 14.67 -7.22 -4.31
C ILE A 202 15.20 -8.63 -4.04
N VAL A 203 15.40 -9.40 -5.10
CA VAL A 203 15.93 -10.76 -5.08
C VAL A 203 17.29 -10.77 -5.74
N PHE A 204 18.17 -11.67 -5.32
CA PHE A 204 19.49 -11.83 -5.91
C PHE A 204 19.66 -13.25 -6.44
N HIS A 205 20.36 -13.38 -7.56
CA HIS A 205 20.83 -14.66 -8.08
C HIS A 205 22.30 -14.52 -8.48
N THR A 206 23.03 -15.63 -8.47
CA THR A 206 24.46 -15.65 -8.80
C THR A 206 24.65 -16.03 -10.25
N THR A 207 25.43 -15.24 -10.99
CA THR A 207 25.70 -15.42 -12.42
C THR A 207 27.21 -15.50 -12.64
N LYS A 208 27.69 -16.35 -13.56
CA LYS A 208 29.14 -16.53 -13.84
C LYS A 208 29.86 -15.22 -14.19
N LYS A 209 29.26 -14.35 -15.01
CA LYS A 209 29.88 -13.10 -15.50
C LYS A 209 29.82 -11.94 -14.49
N PHE A 210 28.74 -11.84 -13.72
CA PHE A 210 28.45 -10.67 -12.89
C PHE A 210 28.52 -10.94 -11.38
N GLY A 211 28.63 -12.21 -10.96
CA GLY A 211 28.49 -12.62 -9.57
C GLY A 211 27.04 -12.40 -9.11
N ARG A 212 26.85 -11.67 -8.01
CA ARG A 212 25.52 -11.38 -7.44
C ARG A 212 24.74 -10.37 -8.29
N GLN A 213 23.82 -10.86 -9.11
CA GLN A 213 22.95 -10.05 -9.94
C GLN A 213 21.62 -9.76 -9.24
N ARG A 214 21.25 -8.47 -9.22
CA ARG A 214 20.01 -7.97 -8.61
C ARG A 214 18.84 -8.16 -9.58
N SER A 215 17.70 -8.59 -9.08
CA SER A 215 16.41 -8.58 -9.77
C SER A 215 15.33 -8.08 -8.81
N VAL A 216 14.25 -7.52 -9.33
CA VAL A 216 13.09 -7.11 -8.55
C VAL A 216 11.93 -8.04 -8.88
N SER A 217 11.36 -8.65 -7.83
CA SER A 217 10.13 -9.44 -7.91
C SER A 217 8.97 -8.55 -7.50
N SER A 218 7.95 -8.46 -8.35
CA SER A 218 6.70 -7.76 -8.06
C SER A 218 5.55 -8.75 -8.07
N PHE A 219 4.76 -8.72 -7.01
CA PHE A 219 3.53 -9.48 -6.85
C PHE A 219 2.37 -8.50 -6.79
N VAL A 220 1.47 -8.62 -7.76
CA VAL A 220 0.41 -7.64 -8.04
C VAL A 220 -0.92 -8.38 -8.09
N LEU A 221 -1.97 -7.66 -7.68
CA LEU A 221 -3.36 -8.05 -7.78
C LEU A 221 -4.08 -7.06 -8.71
N THR A 222 -4.99 -7.56 -9.53
CA THR A 222 -5.85 -6.82 -10.44
C THR A 222 -7.30 -7.20 -10.13
N GLY A 223 -8.24 -6.27 -10.17
CA GLY A 223 -9.66 -6.59 -10.05
C GLY A 223 -10.59 -5.44 -10.44
N ASN A 224 -11.83 -5.79 -10.74
CA ASN A 224 -12.87 -4.85 -11.22
C ASN A 224 -13.87 -4.44 -10.12
N LYS A 225 -13.66 -4.85 -8.86
CA LYS A 225 -14.57 -4.66 -7.73
C LYS A 225 -15.96 -5.32 -7.89
N ASN A 226 -16.16 -6.13 -8.92
CA ASN A 226 -17.40 -6.84 -9.21
C ASN A 226 -17.14 -8.35 -9.25
N GLY A 227 -16.38 -8.87 -8.29
CA GLY A 227 -16.08 -10.29 -8.16
C GLY A 227 -14.96 -10.83 -9.06
N LEU A 228 -14.53 -10.11 -10.12
CA LEU A 228 -13.40 -10.57 -10.94
C LEU A 228 -12.07 -10.07 -10.39
N ILE A 229 -11.20 -11.01 -10.05
CA ILE A 229 -9.83 -10.72 -9.61
C ILE A 229 -8.80 -11.61 -10.32
N GLY A 230 -7.58 -11.13 -10.43
CA GLY A 230 -6.44 -11.92 -10.88
C GLY A 230 -5.17 -11.47 -10.20
N PHE A 231 -4.21 -12.38 -10.00
CA PHE A 231 -2.92 -12.03 -9.42
C PHE A 231 -1.77 -12.54 -10.29
N GLY A 232 -0.65 -11.82 -10.20
CA GLY A 232 0.51 -12.07 -11.06
C GLY A 232 1.80 -11.84 -10.31
N LEU A 233 2.75 -12.77 -10.50
CA LEU A 233 4.14 -12.58 -10.09
C LEU A 233 5.02 -12.43 -11.32
N ALA A 234 5.86 -11.40 -11.33
CA ALA A 234 6.88 -11.23 -12.34
C ALA A 234 8.20 -10.74 -11.74
N LYS A 235 9.30 -11.11 -12.41
CA LYS A 235 10.66 -10.69 -12.06
C LYS A 235 11.28 -9.94 -13.23
N ALA A 236 11.96 -8.84 -12.97
CA ALA A 236 12.75 -8.11 -13.95
C ALA A 236 13.95 -7.41 -13.29
N GLN A 237 14.84 -6.80 -14.07
CA GLN A 237 15.95 -6.00 -13.53
C GLN A 237 15.46 -4.71 -12.87
N ASP A 238 14.49 -4.04 -13.51
CA ASP A 238 13.88 -2.81 -13.01
C ASP A 238 12.54 -3.06 -12.33
N GLY A 239 12.24 -2.26 -11.31
CA GLY A 239 10.96 -2.35 -10.60
C GLY A 239 9.77 -2.03 -11.50
N LYS A 240 9.86 -1.00 -12.34
CA LYS A 240 8.77 -0.60 -13.24
C LYS A 240 8.44 -1.67 -14.28
N THR A 241 9.46 -2.30 -14.85
CA THR A 241 9.26 -3.37 -15.84
C THR A 241 8.73 -4.64 -15.17
N ALA A 242 9.17 -4.97 -13.95
CA ALA A 242 8.61 -6.07 -13.18
C ALA A 242 7.12 -5.84 -12.86
N MET A 243 6.74 -4.62 -12.44
CA MET A 243 5.35 -4.26 -12.19
C MET A 243 4.49 -4.38 -13.45
N LYS A 244 4.93 -3.82 -14.59
CA LYS A 244 4.21 -3.93 -15.88
C LYS A 244 3.96 -5.38 -16.28
N LYS A 245 4.99 -6.23 -16.19
CA LYS A 245 4.86 -7.67 -16.49
C LYS A 245 3.90 -8.39 -15.53
N ALA A 246 3.96 -8.09 -14.23
CA ALA A 246 3.07 -8.69 -13.25
C ALA A 246 1.61 -8.28 -13.48
N LYS A 247 1.38 -7.00 -13.78
CA LYS A 247 0.08 -6.40 -14.09
C LYS A 247 -0.61 -7.10 -15.26
N ASN A 248 0.10 -7.23 -16.39
CA ASN A 248 -0.47 -7.84 -17.59
C ASN A 248 -0.69 -9.35 -17.40
N ARG A 249 0.20 -10.02 -16.65
CA ARG A 249 0.02 -11.44 -16.28
C ARG A 249 -1.20 -11.66 -15.38
N ALA A 250 -1.49 -10.73 -14.47
CA ALA A 250 -2.66 -10.80 -13.60
C ALA A 250 -3.96 -10.61 -14.40
N GLY A 251 -3.98 -9.69 -15.38
CA GLY A 251 -5.13 -9.48 -16.27
C GLY A 251 -5.46 -10.69 -17.15
N GLN A 252 -4.49 -11.56 -17.44
CA GLN A 252 -4.71 -12.80 -18.19
C GLN A 252 -5.24 -13.96 -17.32
N LYS A 253 -5.16 -13.85 -16.00
CA LYS A 253 -5.51 -14.92 -15.06
C LYS A 253 -6.59 -14.45 -14.08
N LEU A 254 -7.72 -14.04 -14.64
CA LEU A 254 -8.88 -13.62 -13.87
C LEU A 254 -9.66 -14.84 -13.38
N MET A 255 -10.23 -14.70 -12.19
CA MET A 255 -11.07 -15.66 -11.51
C MET A 255 -12.28 -14.90 -10.98
N TYR A 256 -13.45 -15.51 -11.09
CA TYR A 256 -14.68 -14.98 -10.53
C TYR A 256 -14.85 -15.46 -9.09
N ILE A 257 -15.18 -14.52 -8.20
CA ILE A 257 -15.51 -14.77 -6.80
C ILE A 257 -16.97 -14.45 -6.59
N GLU A 258 -17.68 -15.44 -6.09
CA GLU A 258 -19.07 -15.28 -5.67
C GLU A 258 -19.17 -14.51 -4.35
N ARG A 259 -20.18 -13.67 -4.26
CA ARG A 259 -20.41 -12.77 -3.12
C ARG A 259 -21.87 -12.87 -2.70
N TYR A 260 -22.11 -12.95 -1.40
CA TYR A 260 -23.44 -12.83 -0.84
C TYR A 260 -23.86 -11.35 -0.79
N ASP A 261 -25.03 -11.04 -1.35
CA ASP A 261 -25.60 -9.69 -1.38
C ASP A 261 -24.57 -8.63 -1.84
N GLU A 262 -23.67 -9.04 -2.74
CA GLU A 262 -22.54 -8.28 -3.28
C GLU A 262 -21.54 -7.68 -2.26
N HIS A 263 -21.63 -8.05 -0.98
CA HIS A 263 -20.90 -7.37 0.09
C HIS A 263 -19.98 -8.29 0.92
N THR A 264 -20.33 -9.57 1.10
CA THR A 264 -19.59 -10.55 1.94
C THR A 264 -19.43 -11.90 1.23
N VAL A 265 -18.70 -12.82 1.86
CA VAL A 265 -18.59 -14.23 1.48
C VAL A 265 -19.86 -15.03 1.80
N LEU A 266 -20.06 -16.17 1.13
CA LEU A 266 -21.26 -17.01 1.27
C LEU A 266 -21.36 -17.68 2.65
N HIS A 267 -20.28 -18.24 3.16
CA HIS A 267 -20.24 -18.88 4.48
C HIS A 267 -18.86 -18.72 5.10
N ASP A 268 -18.77 -19.05 6.39
CA ASP A 268 -17.51 -19.09 7.10
C ASP A 268 -16.67 -20.25 6.55
N PHE A 269 -15.38 -20.02 6.29
CA PHE A 269 -14.51 -21.07 5.78
C PHE A 269 -13.11 -21.00 6.36
N TYR A 270 -12.44 -22.14 6.32
CA TYR A 270 -11.06 -22.30 6.72
C TYR A 270 -10.28 -22.85 5.55
N THR A 271 -9.14 -22.23 5.28
CA THR A 271 -8.20 -22.74 4.29
C THR A 271 -6.79 -22.73 4.81
N ARG A 272 -6.01 -23.65 4.26
CA ARG A 272 -4.57 -23.71 4.47
C ARG A 272 -3.90 -23.84 3.12
N PHE A 273 -2.94 -22.95 2.87
CA PHE A 273 -2.01 -23.09 1.77
C PHE A 273 -0.59 -23.08 2.32
N ALA A 274 0.16 -24.17 2.08
CA ALA A 274 1.44 -24.42 2.72
C ALA A 274 1.34 -24.27 4.26
N ASN A 275 2.13 -23.37 4.85
CA ASN A 275 2.15 -23.10 6.29
C ASN A 275 1.21 -21.97 6.72
N SER A 276 0.55 -21.29 5.77
CA SER A 276 -0.36 -20.18 6.04
C SER A 276 -1.78 -20.72 6.21
N LYS A 277 -2.39 -20.45 7.37
CA LYS A 277 -3.77 -20.80 7.70
C LYS A 277 -4.60 -19.52 7.70
N VAL A 278 -5.73 -19.54 7.01
CA VAL A 278 -6.65 -18.40 6.93
C VAL A 278 -8.03 -18.85 7.37
N TYR A 279 -8.54 -18.17 8.39
CA TYR A 279 -9.89 -18.33 8.90
C TYR A 279 -10.69 -17.09 8.50
N VAL A 280 -11.86 -17.33 7.92
CA VAL A 280 -12.72 -16.28 7.38
C VAL A 280 -14.11 -16.45 7.96
N TRP A 281 -14.67 -15.36 8.44
CA TRP A 281 -16.02 -15.31 8.97
C TRP A 281 -16.84 -14.29 8.19
N LYS A 282 -18.01 -14.70 7.71
CA LYS A 282 -19.07 -13.87 7.14
C LYS A 282 -19.48 -12.82 8.18
N LYS A 283 -19.71 -11.60 7.70
CA LYS A 283 -20.15 -10.47 8.54
C LYS A 283 -21.31 -9.73 7.86
N PRO A 284 -22.21 -9.14 8.67
CA PRO A 284 -23.30 -8.35 8.13
C PRO A 284 -22.81 -7.02 7.52
N LYS A 285 -23.69 -6.38 6.73
CA LYS A 285 -23.45 -5.06 6.14
C LYS A 285 -23.11 -4.03 7.22
N GLY A 286 -22.08 -3.23 6.98
CA GLY A 286 -21.63 -2.15 7.89
C GLY A 286 -20.57 -2.56 8.92
N TYR A 287 -20.08 -3.80 8.88
CA TYR A 287 -18.96 -4.23 9.72
C TYR A 287 -17.60 -3.74 9.22
N GLY A 288 -17.45 -3.64 7.89
CA GLY A 288 -16.20 -3.28 7.21
C GLY A 288 -15.18 -4.42 7.13
N LEU A 289 -13.99 -4.08 6.62
CA LEU A 289 -12.89 -5.03 6.44
C LEU A 289 -11.95 -5.06 7.65
N VAL A 290 -12.09 -6.07 8.49
CA VAL A 290 -11.21 -6.34 9.63
C VAL A 290 -10.37 -7.58 9.34
N CYS A 291 -9.27 -7.37 8.63
CA CYS A 291 -8.40 -8.44 8.18
C CYS A 291 -6.95 -7.97 7.99
N HIS A 292 -6.05 -8.90 7.66
CA HIS A 292 -4.67 -8.57 7.31
C HIS A 292 -4.63 -7.63 6.09
N ARG A 293 -3.70 -6.66 6.06
CA ARG A 293 -3.60 -5.62 5.01
C ARG A 293 -3.61 -6.15 3.56
N VAL A 294 -3.03 -7.32 3.33
CA VAL A 294 -3.03 -7.99 2.02
C VAL A 294 -4.44 -8.47 1.67
N LEU A 295 -5.12 -9.13 2.62
CA LEU A 295 -6.49 -9.61 2.44
C LEU A 295 -7.45 -8.44 2.24
N LYS A 296 -7.23 -7.34 2.94
CA LYS A 296 -8.00 -6.10 2.75
C LYS A 296 -7.91 -5.61 1.31
N SER A 297 -6.71 -5.51 0.75
CA SER A 297 -6.53 -5.14 -0.66
C SER A 297 -7.14 -6.16 -1.62
N ILE A 298 -7.18 -7.45 -1.28
CA ILE A 298 -7.87 -8.46 -2.09
C ILE A 298 -9.39 -8.24 -2.07
N CYS A 299 -9.97 -8.04 -0.89
CA CYS A 299 -11.39 -7.78 -0.71
C CYS A 299 -11.81 -6.50 -1.44
N GLU A 300 -11.04 -5.43 -1.33
CA GLU A 300 -11.29 -4.16 -2.05
C GLU A 300 -11.29 -4.34 -3.57
N MET A 301 -10.42 -5.20 -4.13
CA MET A 301 -10.40 -5.47 -5.57
C MET A 301 -11.47 -6.47 -6.02
N ALA A 302 -11.89 -7.38 -5.13
CA ALA A 302 -13.00 -8.31 -5.38
C ALA A 302 -14.37 -7.66 -5.21
N GLY A 303 -14.48 -6.53 -4.50
CA GLY A 303 -15.75 -5.92 -4.15
C GLY A 303 -16.40 -6.52 -2.91
N ILE A 304 -15.60 -7.05 -1.99
CA ILE A 304 -16.07 -7.49 -0.66
C ILE A 304 -15.87 -6.31 0.29
N THR A 305 -16.93 -5.86 0.94
CA THR A 305 -16.94 -4.72 1.86
C THR A 305 -16.87 -5.14 3.32
N ASP A 306 -17.47 -6.27 3.67
CA ASP A 306 -17.62 -6.72 5.05
C ASP A 306 -17.00 -8.10 5.24
N LEU A 307 -15.98 -8.19 6.08
CA LEU A 307 -15.29 -9.45 6.35
C LEU A 307 -14.48 -9.38 7.63
N TYR A 308 -14.50 -10.46 8.41
CA TYR A 308 -13.49 -10.71 9.44
C TYR A 308 -12.60 -11.87 8.99
N ALA A 309 -11.28 -11.66 8.94
CA ALA A 309 -10.35 -12.73 8.59
C ALA A 309 -9.10 -12.70 9.46
N LYS A 310 -8.72 -13.89 9.94
CA LYS A 310 -7.51 -14.11 10.75
C LYS A 310 -6.55 -15.01 10.01
N VAL A 311 -5.29 -14.58 9.94
CA VAL A 311 -4.18 -15.39 9.43
C VAL A 311 -3.41 -15.94 10.62
N GLU A 312 -3.05 -17.22 10.56
CA GLU A 312 -2.19 -17.92 11.52
C GLU A 312 -1.08 -18.70 10.78
N GLY A 313 0.04 -18.94 11.46
CA GLY A 313 1.16 -19.72 10.91
C GLY A 313 2.12 -18.86 10.09
N GLY A 314 2.34 -19.23 8.83
CA GLY A 314 3.31 -18.55 7.96
C GLY A 314 2.82 -17.22 7.41
N ASP A 315 3.66 -16.18 7.52
CA ASP A 315 3.31 -14.80 7.13
C ASP A 315 3.71 -14.40 5.70
N ALA A 316 4.02 -15.38 4.83
CA ALA A 316 4.41 -15.12 3.46
C ALA A 316 3.22 -14.59 2.64
N ILE A 317 3.35 -13.38 2.08
CA ILE A 317 2.26 -12.69 1.35
C ILE A 317 1.69 -13.53 0.20
N GLN A 318 2.54 -14.27 -0.51
CA GLN A 318 2.13 -15.14 -1.62
C GLN A 318 1.23 -16.28 -1.13
N ASN A 319 1.64 -16.95 -0.05
CA ASN A 319 0.88 -18.08 0.52
C ASN A 319 -0.42 -17.61 1.16
N ILE A 320 -0.41 -16.46 1.84
CA ILE A 320 -1.64 -15.85 2.40
C ILE A 320 -2.64 -15.55 1.27
N THR A 321 -2.17 -14.94 0.18
CA THR A 321 -3.01 -14.60 -0.98
C THR A 321 -3.59 -15.86 -1.62
N GLN A 322 -2.75 -16.88 -1.84
CA GLN A 322 -3.18 -18.15 -2.42
C GLN A 322 -4.15 -18.91 -1.51
N SER A 323 -3.91 -18.95 -0.20
CA SER A 323 -4.84 -19.59 0.75
C SER A 323 -6.21 -18.91 0.71
N PHE A 324 -6.24 -17.59 0.76
CA PHE A 324 -7.49 -16.85 0.78
C PHE A 324 -8.28 -17.02 -0.51
N ILE A 325 -7.63 -16.87 -1.67
CA ILE A 325 -8.29 -17.05 -2.98
C ILE A 325 -8.74 -18.50 -3.17
N LEU A 326 -7.94 -19.48 -2.75
CA LEU A 326 -8.35 -20.89 -2.77
C LEU A 326 -9.61 -21.13 -1.94
N GLY A 327 -9.76 -20.44 -0.81
CA GLY A 327 -10.95 -20.53 0.02
C GLY A 327 -12.17 -19.87 -0.58
N LEU A 328 -11.99 -18.70 -1.21
CA LEU A 328 -13.06 -18.02 -1.95
C LEU A 328 -13.58 -18.89 -3.12
N LEU A 329 -12.69 -19.56 -3.84
CA LEU A 329 -13.06 -20.44 -4.95
C LEU A 329 -13.68 -21.77 -4.53
N ARG A 330 -13.49 -22.19 -3.27
CA ARG A 330 -14.07 -23.42 -2.73
C ARG A 330 -15.41 -23.20 -2.04
N GLN A 331 -15.92 -21.97 -2.05
CA GLN A 331 -17.25 -21.71 -1.51
C GLN A 331 -18.27 -22.40 -2.38
N LYS A 332 -19.15 -23.17 -1.73
CA LYS A 332 -20.42 -23.63 -2.29
C LYS A 332 -21.47 -22.53 -2.26
N THR A 333 -22.21 -22.37 -3.35
CA THR A 333 -23.41 -21.50 -3.39
C THR A 333 -24.52 -22.08 -2.52
N TYR A 334 -25.47 -21.24 -2.10
CA TYR A 334 -26.66 -21.74 -1.42
C TYR A 334 -27.50 -22.64 -2.32
N LYS A 335 -27.49 -22.40 -3.64
CA LYS A 335 -28.19 -23.25 -4.59
C LYS A 335 -27.59 -24.66 -4.63
N GLU A 336 -26.27 -24.74 -4.81
CA GLU A 336 -25.53 -26.01 -4.75
C GLU A 336 -25.76 -26.73 -3.42
N LEU A 337 -25.68 -26.01 -2.30
CA LEU A 337 -25.93 -26.58 -0.97
C LEU A 337 -27.36 -27.12 -0.82
N SER A 338 -28.38 -26.41 -1.33
CA SER A 338 -29.77 -26.88 -1.26
C SER A 338 -29.97 -28.11 -2.13
N GLU A 339 -29.34 -28.18 -3.29
CA GLU A 339 -29.44 -29.34 -4.20
C GLU A 339 -28.70 -30.56 -3.64
N GLU A 340 -27.50 -30.38 -3.08
CA GLU A 340 -26.72 -31.45 -2.46
C GLU A 340 -27.40 -32.00 -1.21
N THR A 341 -27.93 -31.11 -0.38
CA THR A 341 -28.62 -31.53 0.84
C THR A 341 -30.00 -32.05 0.50
N GLY A 342 -30.74 -31.44 -0.44
CA GLY A 342 -32.16 -31.68 -0.70
C GLY A 342 -33.11 -30.86 0.19
N MET A 343 -32.59 -29.88 0.94
CA MET A 343 -33.33 -29.07 1.92
C MET A 343 -33.40 -27.59 1.54
N HIS A 344 -34.43 -26.90 2.05
CA HIS A 344 -34.49 -25.44 2.00
C HIS A 344 -33.43 -24.82 2.91
N ILE A 345 -32.66 -23.87 2.37
CA ILE A 345 -31.71 -23.10 3.18
C ILE A 345 -32.42 -21.85 3.68
N VAL A 346 -32.48 -21.70 5.00
CA VAL A 346 -33.17 -20.60 5.68
C VAL A 346 -32.15 -19.74 6.43
N GLU A 347 -32.13 -18.44 6.15
CA GLU A 347 -31.39 -17.45 6.91
C GLU A 347 -32.24 -16.96 8.09
N MET A 348 -31.68 -17.03 9.29
CA MET A 348 -32.23 -16.41 10.50
C MET A 348 -31.23 -15.41 11.03
N SER A 349 -31.53 -14.11 10.87
CA SER A 349 -30.62 -13.04 11.27
C SER A 349 -31.22 -12.15 12.37
N PRO A 350 -30.41 -11.61 13.30
CA PRO A 350 -30.89 -10.64 14.29
C PRO A 350 -31.52 -9.39 13.67
N GLN A 351 -31.07 -8.99 12.48
CA GLN A 351 -31.59 -7.82 11.75
C GLN A 351 -33.05 -8.00 11.34
N HIS A 352 -33.42 -9.23 10.98
CA HIS A 352 -34.78 -9.60 10.63
C HIS A 352 -35.56 -10.14 11.83
N ASN A 353 -35.12 -9.87 13.06
CA ASN A 353 -35.69 -10.44 14.28
C ASN A 353 -35.82 -11.97 14.21
N TYR A 354 -34.87 -12.64 13.56
CA TYR A 354 -34.83 -14.08 13.34
C TYR A 354 -36.05 -14.63 12.60
N PHE A 355 -36.72 -13.79 11.82
CA PHE A 355 -37.72 -14.25 10.87
C PHE A 355 -37.06 -15.15 9.82
N PRO A 356 -37.62 -16.34 9.51
CA PRO A 356 -37.03 -17.28 8.57
C PRO A 356 -37.13 -16.77 7.14
N LYS A 357 -36.00 -16.38 6.54
CA LYS A 357 -35.91 -16.02 5.12
C LYS A 357 -35.35 -17.19 4.33
N VAL A 358 -36.13 -17.76 3.41
CA VAL A 358 -35.63 -18.81 2.50
C VAL A 358 -34.64 -18.20 1.51
N LEU A 359 -33.39 -18.67 1.51
CA LEU A 359 -32.34 -18.25 0.58
C LEU A 359 -32.37 -19.07 -0.71
N SER A 360 -32.53 -20.38 -0.59
CA SER A 360 -32.62 -21.30 -1.73
C SER A 360 -33.53 -22.49 -1.41
N SER A 361 -34.20 -22.97 -2.45
CA SER A 361 -35.02 -24.18 -2.42
C SER A 361 -34.43 -25.23 -3.37
N PRO A 362 -34.39 -26.51 -2.98
CA PRO A 362 -33.97 -27.58 -3.86
C PRO A 362 -35.01 -27.76 -4.98
N THR A 363 -34.55 -28.24 -6.14
CA THR A 363 -35.46 -28.58 -7.26
C THR A 363 -36.41 -29.70 -6.86
N ASN A 364 -35.90 -30.73 -6.18
CA ASN A 364 -36.68 -31.83 -5.63
C ASN A 364 -36.37 -31.95 -4.12
N PRO A 365 -37.30 -31.60 -3.23
CA PRO A 365 -37.10 -31.78 -1.79
C PRO A 365 -37.22 -33.27 -1.43
N VAL A 366 -36.19 -33.82 -0.79
CA VAL A 366 -36.10 -35.26 -0.47
C VAL A 366 -35.66 -35.41 0.98
N HIS A 367 -36.53 -35.23 1.98
CA HIS A 367 -36.13 -35.46 3.38
C HIS A 367 -37.20 -36.07 4.29
N SER A 368 -36.74 -37.04 5.09
CA SER A 368 -37.32 -37.49 6.35
C SER A 368 -36.84 -36.59 7.50
N ALA A 369 -37.66 -36.37 8.52
CA ALA A 369 -37.44 -35.38 9.59
C ALA A 369 -36.21 -35.64 10.51
N ASP A 370 -35.58 -36.82 10.42
CA ASP A 370 -34.65 -37.29 11.45
C ASP A 370 -33.17 -36.93 11.21
N GLU A 371 -32.79 -36.45 10.02
CA GLU A 371 -31.39 -36.17 9.65
C GLU A 371 -31.19 -34.69 9.29
N VAL A 372 -31.19 -33.79 10.28
CA VAL A 372 -30.85 -32.36 10.05
C VAL A 372 -29.35 -32.12 10.30
N PRO A 373 -28.50 -32.11 9.26
CA PRO A 373 -27.08 -31.76 9.41
C PRO A 373 -26.92 -30.31 9.86
N ASN A 374 -26.04 -30.08 10.83
CA ASN A 374 -25.66 -28.73 11.22
C ASN A 374 -24.90 -28.05 10.07
N PHE A 375 -25.40 -26.91 9.58
CA PHE A 375 -24.83 -26.16 8.46
C PHE A 375 -23.32 -25.94 8.59
N ASN A 376 -22.86 -25.51 9.76
CA ASN A 376 -21.44 -25.26 9.99
C ASN A 376 -20.62 -26.54 9.89
N LEU A 377 -21.15 -27.65 10.43
CA LEU A 377 -20.46 -28.93 10.40
C LEU A 377 -20.33 -29.44 8.95
N TYR A 378 -21.38 -29.26 8.15
CA TYR A 378 -21.40 -29.60 6.73
C TYR A 378 -20.36 -28.81 5.93
N VAL A 379 -20.37 -27.48 6.06
CA VAL A 379 -19.44 -26.58 5.36
C VAL A 379 -17.97 -26.87 5.71
N TYR A 380 -17.70 -27.36 6.92
CA TYR A 380 -16.35 -27.67 7.36
C TYR A 380 -15.95 -29.15 7.16
N ASP A 381 -16.69 -29.93 6.38
CA ASP A 381 -16.45 -31.37 6.17
C ASP A 381 -16.33 -32.14 7.51
N ASN A 382 -17.25 -31.91 8.43
CA ASN A 382 -17.25 -32.47 9.79
C ASN A 382 -16.04 -32.09 10.66
N LYS A 383 -15.27 -31.06 10.27
CA LYS A 383 -14.19 -30.51 11.11
C LYS A 383 -14.77 -29.53 12.11
N VAL A 384 -14.48 -29.77 13.38
CA VAL A 384 -14.86 -28.87 14.47
C VAL A 384 -13.67 -28.00 14.84
N PHE A 385 -13.84 -26.67 14.79
CA PHE A 385 -12.85 -25.76 15.36
C PHE A 385 -13.01 -25.71 16.88
N HIS A 386 -11.96 -26.12 17.61
CA HIS A 386 -11.89 -25.86 19.03
C HIS A 386 -11.53 -24.39 19.27
N PHE A 387 -12.57 -23.57 19.44
CA PHE A 387 -12.38 -22.24 20.01
C PHE A 387 -11.94 -22.38 21.48
N LYS A 388 -10.82 -21.77 21.84
CA LYS A 388 -10.46 -21.64 23.26
C LYS A 388 -11.57 -20.87 23.96
N LYS A 389 -12.15 -21.44 25.02
CA LYS A 389 -13.10 -20.73 25.87
C LYS A 389 -12.40 -19.46 26.38
N LYS A 390 -13.04 -18.30 26.17
CA LYS A 390 -12.54 -17.05 26.74
C LYS A 390 -12.54 -17.19 28.26
N TRP A 391 -11.46 -16.76 28.90
CA TRP A 391 -11.43 -16.70 30.36
C TRP A 391 -12.60 -15.85 30.84
N PRO A 392 -13.41 -16.34 31.80
CA PRO A 392 -14.47 -15.51 32.36
C PRO A 392 -13.82 -14.25 32.94
N PRO A 393 -14.44 -13.07 32.77
CA PRO A 393 -13.98 -11.85 33.40
C PRO A 393 -13.80 -12.03 34.92
N THR A 394 -12.94 -11.25 35.55
CA THR A 394 -12.67 -11.41 36.99
C THR A 394 -13.91 -11.17 37.86
N TRP A 395 -14.82 -10.28 37.45
CA TRP A 395 -16.07 -9.96 38.16
C TRP A 395 -17.08 -11.11 38.19
N THR A 396 -16.96 -12.10 37.31
CA THR A 396 -17.79 -13.33 37.33
C THR A 396 -17.61 -14.12 38.64
N LYS A 397 -16.47 -13.94 39.32
CA LYS A 397 -16.18 -14.56 40.63
C LYS A 397 -16.73 -13.76 41.82
N SER A 398 -17.30 -12.57 41.58
CA SER A 398 -17.85 -11.73 42.65
C SER A 398 -19.16 -12.28 43.19
N ARG A 399 -19.46 -11.99 44.46
CA ARG A 399 -20.75 -12.36 45.11
C ARG A 399 -21.97 -11.77 44.40
N LEU A 400 -21.81 -10.66 43.68
CA LEU A 400 -22.91 -9.97 42.99
C LEU A 400 -23.30 -10.65 41.67
N TYR A 401 -22.40 -11.43 41.06
CA TYR A 401 -22.66 -12.05 39.76
C TYR A 401 -23.86 -13.02 39.77
N PRO A 402 -23.99 -13.96 40.73
CA PRO A 402 -25.18 -14.82 40.82
C PRO A 402 -26.50 -14.06 41.00
N ILE A 403 -26.46 -12.91 41.69
CA ILE A 403 -27.64 -12.05 41.89
C ILE A 403 -28.05 -11.41 40.56
N MET A 404 -27.08 -10.90 39.80
CA MET A 404 -27.31 -10.35 38.46
C MET A 404 -27.89 -11.42 37.52
N VAL A 405 -27.32 -12.62 37.51
CA VAL A 405 -27.81 -13.74 36.69
C VAL A 405 -29.26 -14.09 37.05
N ARG A 406 -29.59 -14.25 38.35
CA ARG A 406 -30.98 -14.46 38.80
C ARG A 406 -31.94 -13.37 38.31
N LYS A 407 -31.52 -12.11 38.33
CA LYS A 407 -32.35 -11.00 37.83
C LYS A 407 -32.57 -11.07 36.32
N GLN A 408 -31.57 -11.55 35.56
CA GLN A 408 -31.67 -11.74 34.11
C GLN A 408 -32.46 -13.00 33.71
N GLU A 409 -32.52 -14.02 34.57
CA GLU A 409 -33.21 -15.29 34.28
C GLU A 409 -34.70 -15.06 33.89
N ASN A 410 -35.36 -14.09 34.53
CA ASN A 410 -36.75 -13.73 34.24
C ASN A 410 -36.99 -13.23 32.79
N VAL A 411 -35.94 -12.71 32.14
CA VAL A 411 -36.01 -12.11 30.79
C VAL A 411 -35.41 -13.06 29.73
N ARG A 412 -34.86 -14.21 30.15
CA ARG A 412 -34.10 -15.12 29.28
C ARG A 412 -34.91 -15.63 28.09
N SER A 413 -36.15 -16.01 28.31
CA SER A 413 -37.04 -16.60 27.29
C SER A 413 -37.76 -15.58 26.42
N HIS A 414 -37.74 -14.29 26.76
CA HIS A 414 -38.53 -13.25 26.08
C HIS A 414 -38.24 -13.17 24.58
N PHE A 415 -36.97 -13.40 24.21
CA PHE A 415 -36.55 -13.36 22.83
C PHE A 415 -37.19 -14.49 22.00
N ASP A 416 -37.15 -15.71 22.52
CA ASP A 416 -37.75 -16.89 21.88
C ASP A 416 -39.27 -16.76 21.80
N THR A 417 -39.92 -16.23 22.86
CA THR A 417 -41.36 -15.96 22.84
C THR A 417 -41.73 -14.94 21.76
N ARG A 418 -40.93 -13.88 21.58
CA ARG A 418 -41.18 -12.90 20.49
C ARG A 418 -41.09 -13.54 19.10
N ILE A 419 -40.17 -14.48 18.89
CA ILE A 419 -40.06 -15.20 17.61
C ILE A 419 -41.30 -16.06 17.40
N MET A 420 -41.68 -16.86 18.40
CA MET A 420 -42.86 -17.73 18.33
C MET A 420 -44.12 -16.94 18.00
N LEU A 421 -44.37 -15.84 18.72
CA LEU A 421 -45.54 -14.98 18.47
C LEU A 421 -45.56 -14.40 17.06
N LYS A 422 -44.40 -13.98 16.54
CA LYS A 422 -44.31 -13.48 15.15
C LYS A 422 -44.50 -14.58 14.11
N ALA A 423 -44.04 -15.80 14.40
CA ALA A 423 -44.19 -16.93 13.48
C ALA A 423 -45.66 -17.38 13.40
N GLU A 424 -46.36 -17.38 14.54
CA GLU A 424 -47.77 -17.78 14.64
C GLU A 424 -48.72 -16.73 14.08
N TYR A 425 -48.47 -15.45 14.39
CA TYR A 425 -49.42 -14.37 14.11
C TYR A 425 -48.96 -13.39 13.01
N GLY A 426 -47.74 -13.53 12.48
CA GLY A 426 -47.14 -12.60 11.52
C GLY A 426 -46.66 -11.28 12.13
N GLU A 427 -47.11 -10.92 13.33
CA GLU A 427 -46.70 -9.73 14.06
C GLU A 427 -46.46 -10.01 15.55
N LEU A 428 -45.79 -9.07 16.23
CA LEU A 428 -45.62 -9.19 17.67
C LEU A 428 -46.95 -8.78 18.34
N ARG A 429 -47.77 -9.77 18.69
CA ARG A 429 -49.03 -9.57 19.41
C ARG A 429 -49.14 -10.56 20.57
N SER A 430 -49.85 -10.19 21.62
CA SER A 430 -50.16 -11.12 22.72
C SER A 430 -51.26 -12.10 22.29
N PHE A 431 -51.38 -13.24 22.95
CA PHE A 431 -52.52 -14.13 22.74
C PHE A 431 -53.86 -13.47 23.12
N LEU A 432 -53.83 -12.49 24.03
CA LEU A 432 -55.01 -11.71 24.45
C LEU A 432 -55.45 -10.67 23.42
N THR A 433 -54.65 -10.40 22.38
CA THR A 433 -54.95 -9.33 21.42
C THR A 433 -56.17 -9.65 20.56
N ASP A 434 -56.52 -10.93 20.44
CA ASP A 434 -57.71 -11.38 19.71
C ASP A 434 -59.01 -11.08 20.50
N GLU A 435 -58.95 -11.12 21.84
CA GLU A 435 -60.07 -10.73 22.73
C GLU A 435 -60.07 -9.22 23.04
N TYR A 436 -58.88 -8.64 23.19
CA TYR A 436 -58.65 -7.25 23.62
C TYR A 436 -57.75 -6.53 22.62
N PRO A 437 -58.30 -5.90 21.56
CA PRO A 437 -57.53 -5.27 20.48
C PRO A 437 -56.66 -4.09 20.94
N GLU A 438 -56.90 -3.53 22.13
CA GLU A 438 -56.09 -2.53 22.80
C GLU A 438 -54.75 -3.09 23.34
N CYS A 439 -54.63 -4.40 23.54
CA CYS A 439 -53.44 -5.07 24.07
C CYS A 439 -52.30 -5.21 23.05
N LYS A 440 -51.94 -4.12 22.37
CA LYS A 440 -50.79 -4.05 21.46
C LYS A 440 -49.51 -3.74 22.24
N PRO A 441 -48.37 -4.35 21.87
CA PRO A 441 -47.11 -4.04 22.54
C PRO A 441 -46.78 -2.56 22.36
N PHE A 442 -46.33 -1.93 23.45
CA PHE A 442 -45.87 -0.55 23.41
C PHE A 442 -44.73 -0.40 22.40
N LEU A 443 -44.98 0.39 21.37
CA LEU A 443 -44.00 0.76 20.35
C LEU A 443 -43.43 2.13 20.73
N PRO A 444 -42.12 2.24 20.99
CA PRO A 444 -41.53 3.53 21.35
C PRO A 444 -41.72 4.57 20.24
N PRO A 445 -41.83 5.88 20.55
CA PRO A 445 -42.22 6.90 19.57
C PRO A 445 -41.40 6.89 18.26
N TRP A 446 -40.10 6.59 18.31
CA TRP A 446 -39.21 6.53 17.15
C TRP A 446 -39.46 5.31 16.22
N THR A 447 -40.21 4.30 16.66
CA THR A 447 -40.61 3.18 15.78
C THR A 447 -41.73 3.57 14.83
N LYS A 448 -42.53 4.59 15.17
CA LYS A 448 -43.55 5.18 14.29
C LYS A 448 -42.90 5.83 13.08
N SER A 449 -41.84 6.62 13.29
CA SER A 449 -41.06 7.23 12.21
C SER A 449 -40.36 6.21 11.30
N ILE A 450 -39.97 5.04 11.82
CA ILE A 450 -39.38 3.96 11.00
C ILE A 450 -40.45 3.27 10.14
N LYS A 451 -41.66 3.04 10.69
CA LYS A 451 -42.79 2.50 9.91
C LYS A 451 -43.23 3.48 8.82
N GLU A 452 -43.27 4.78 9.12
CA GLU A 452 -43.58 5.84 8.14
C GLU A 452 -42.50 5.96 7.06
N ALA A 453 -41.21 5.81 7.41
CA ALA A 453 -40.12 5.79 6.44
C ALA A 453 -40.18 4.57 5.51
N LYS A 454 -40.44 3.37 6.05
CA LYS A 454 -40.62 2.15 5.24
C LYS A 454 -41.85 2.20 4.34
N ALA A 455 -42.96 2.74 4.85
CA ALA A 455 -44.16 2.94 4.04
C ALA A 455 -43.95 3.96 2.91
N LYS A 456 -43.04 4.93 3.08
CA LYS A 456 -42.63 5.84 2.00
C LYS A 456 -41.76 5.12 0.97
N GLU A 457 -40.78 4.32 1.40
CA GLU A 457 -39.94 3.51 0.50
C GLU A 457 -40.77 2.51 -0.32
N GLU A 458 -41.72 1.79 0.30
CA GLU A 458 -42.61 0.85 -0.42
C GLU A 458 -43.58 1.57 -1.38
N ASN A 459 -44.02 2.80 -1.06
CA ASN A 459 -44.85 3.60 -1.97
C ASN A 459 -44.04 4.22 -3.13
N GLU A 460 -42.74 4.47 -2.93
CA GLU A 460 -41.82 4.91 -3.99
C GLU A 460 -41.45 3.74 -4.91
N GLU A 461 -41.24 2.53 -4.38
CA GLU A 461 -41.00 1.31 -5.17
C GLU A 461 -42.22 0.85 -5.98
N ASN A 462 -43.44 1.14 -5.54
CA ASN A 462 -44.67 0.80 -6.27
C ASN A 462 -45.14 1.89 -7.28
N ASN A 463 -44.55 3.09 -7.24
CA ASN A 463 -44.84 4.20 -8.18
C ASN A 463 -43.78 4.35 -9.28
N VAL A 464 -42.77 3.48 -9.31
CA VAL A 464 -41.76 3.34 -10.38
C VAL A 464 -42.04 2.02 -11.09
#